data_AF-A0A2E4L8Z1-F1
#
_entry.id   AF-A0A2E4L8Z1-F1
#
_cell.length_a   1.000
_cell.length_b   1.000
_cell.length_c   1.000
_cell.angle_alpha   90.00
_cell.angle_beta   90.00
_cell.angle_gamma   90.00
#
_symmetry.space_group_name_H-M   'P 1'
#
loop_
_entity.id
_entity.type
_entity.pdbx_description
1 polymer ?
#
loop_
_entity_poly.entity_id
_entity_poly.type
_entity_poly.pdbx_seq_one_letter_code
_entity_poly.pdbx_strand_id
1 'polypeptide(L)'
;MKKIELISKLIAVFVIFFLASCSQDDEPTEEVVTEVESAEDIGATLADDLVPVVEDANDLSVKASSDGRTYEVKACGVDYDTTFSRSYSGVYVTSQATFTYAYQLVCNGAIPSTLNLEASSSGTRTTERLTSQGSITSELIVTGVQPSSTSFVVNGELSRTGSVTGENKSFNSTSQLTITDLTLTKSTQQIASGTATVTYAGSTSAGNSVSRTASVTFLGGNEAELTLNSGRKFLVNLRTGEVTEIED
;
A
#
# COMPACT_ATOMS: atom_id res chain seq x y z
N MET A 1 27.63 -33.93 -95.75
CA MET A 1 26.29 -34.22 -95.19
C MET A 1 26.00 -33.23 -94.06
N LYS A 2 24.85 -32.55 -94.17
CA LYS A 2 24.04 -31.79 -93.20
C LYS A 2 24.69 -31.00 -92.03
N LYS A 3 24.45 -29.69 -92.08
CA LYS A 3 24.39 -28.69 -90.99
C LYS A 3 23.29 -29.02 -89.95
N ILE A 4 23.35 -28.38 -88.78
CA ILE A 4 22.29 -27.91 -87.83
C ILE A 4 22.95 -27.92 -86.41
N GLU A 5 23.39 -26.79 -85.81
CA GLU A 5 22.64 -25.83 -84.94
C GLU A 5 21.88 -26.55 -83.78
N LEU A 6 21.78 -26.12 -82.51
CA LEU A 6 21.88 -24.85 -81.81
C LEU A 6 21.72 -25.12 -80.28
N ILE A 7 22.36 -24.31 -79.41
CA ILE A 7 21.92 -23.76 -78.10
C ILE A 7 21.15 -24.66 -77.09
N SER A 8 21.60 -24.72 -75.81
CA SER A 8 20.74 -24.38 -74.65
C SER A 8 21.46 -24.36 -73.28
N LYS A 9 21.56 -23.13 -72.73
CA LYS A 9 21.35 -22.68 -71.35
C LYS A 9 22.15 -23.28 -70.18
N LEU A 10 23.13 -22.47 -69.78
CA LEU A 10 23.56 -22.20 -68.41
C LEU A 10 22.33 -21.87 -67.53
N ILE A 11 22.03 -22.69 -66.53
CA ILE A 11 21.04 -22.38 -65.48
C ILE A 11 21.81 -22.05 -64.21
N ALA A 12 21.92 -20.75 -63.92
CA ALA A 12 22.31 -20.26 -62.61
C ALA A 12 21.14 -20.47 -61.65
N VAL A 13 21.32 -21.35 -60.67
CA VAL A 13 20.37 -21.56 -59.58
C VAL A 13 20.51 -20.38 -58.63
N PHE A 14 19.63 -19.40 -58.78
CA PHE A 14 19.43 -18.30 -57.84
C PHE A 14 18.57 -18.84 -56.69
N VAL A 15 19.21 -19.22 -55.58
CA VAL A 15 18.51 -19.59 -54.35
C VAL A 15 17.91 -18.33 -53.76
N ILE A 16 16.60 -18.16 -53.95
CA ILE A 16 15.81 -17.12 -53.29
C ILE A 16 15.76 -17.47 -51.79
N PHE A 17 16.50 -16.72 -50.99
CA PHE A 17 16.30 -16.62 -49.55
C PHE A 17 14.87 -16.10 -49.31
N PHE A 18 13.96 -17.00 -48.94
CA PHE A 18 12.76 -16.59 -48.23
C PHE A 18 13.20 -16.20 -46.82
N LEU A 19 13.42 -14.90 -46.62
CA LEU A 19 13.31 -14.31 -45.30
C LEU A 19 11.86 -14.47 -44.87
N ALA A 20 11.56 -15.56 -44.16
CA ALA A 20 10.40 -15.62 -43.29
C ALA A 20 10.63 -14.61 -42.16
N SER A 21 10.36 -13.34 -42.46
CA SER A 21 10.12 -12.32 -41.45
C SER A 21 8.75 -12.64 -40.85
N CYS A 22 8.72 -13.54 -39.87
CA CYS A 22 7.65 -13.53 -38.90
C CYS A 22 7.80 -12.22 -38.13
N SER A 23 7.11 -11.16 -38.56
CA SER A 23 6.59 -10.23 -37.57
C SER A 23 5.61 -11.07 -36.75
N GLN A 24 6.07 -11.59 -35.62
CA GLN A 24 5.16 -11.77 -34.50
C GLN A 24 4.69 -10.36 -34.21
N ASP A 25 3.55 -10.02 -34.79
CA ASP A 25 2.70 -8.98 -34.25
C ASP A 25 2.30 -9.50 -32.88
N ASP A 26 3.18 -9.27 -31.90
CA ASP A 26 2.84 -9.35 -30.50
C ASP A 26 1.75 -8.29 -30.32
N GLU A 27 0.49 -8.74 -30.41
CA GLU A 27 -0.66 -8.00 -29.93
C GLU A 27 -0.26 -7.38 -28.59
N PRO A 28 -0.34 -6.06 -28.41
CA PRO A 28 0.10 -5.43 -27.18
C PRO A 28 -0.69 -6.07 -26.05
N THR A 29 -0.03 -6.86 -25.20
CA THR A 29 -0.62 -7.39 -23.98
C THR A 29 -1.22 -6.20 -23.24
N GLU A 30 -2.55 -6.16 -23.13
CA GLU A 30 -3.23 -5.05 -22.48
C GLU A 30 -2.64 -4.89 -21.08
N GLU A 31 -2.10 -3.70 -20.81
CA GLU A 31 -1.50 -3.39 -19.52
C GLU A 31 -2.64 -3.26 -18.50
N VAL A 32 -2.87 -4.33 -17.75
CA VAL A 32 -3.88 -4.40 -16.69
C VAL A 32 -3.16 -4.62 -15.36
N VAL A 33 -3.63 -3.98 -14.29
CA VAL A 33 -3.12 -4.23 -12.94
C VAL A 33 -3.53 -5.63 -12.52
N THR A 34 -2.56 -6.51 -12.29
CA THR A 34 -2.79 -7.91 -11.91
C THR A 34 -3.23 -8.04 -10.44
N GLU A 35 -3.71 -9.22 -10.04
CA GLU A 35 -4.05 -9.49 -8.64
C GLU A 35 -2.83 -9.45 -7.72
N VAL A 36 -1.66 -9.91 -8.19
CA VAL A 36 -0.40 -9.83 -7.43
C VAL A 36 -0.02 -8.37 -7.22
N GLU A 37 -0.07 -7.55 -8.27
CA GLU A 37 0.23 -6.12 -8.17
C GLU A 37 -0.76 -5.38 -7.25
N SER A 38 -2.04 -5.78 -7.23
CA SER A 38 -2.98 -5.26 -6.25
C SER A 38 -2.67 -5.72 -4.82
N ALA A 39 -2.28 -6.98 -4.64
CA ALA A 39 -1.89 -7.48 -3.32
C ALA A 39 -0.65 -6.74 -2.81
N GLU A 40 0.33 -6.47 -3.67
CA GLU A 40 1.53 -5.68 -3.37
C GLU A 40 1.18 -4.22 -3.00
N ASP A 41 0.32 -3.53 -3.75
CA ASP A 41 -0.06 -2.15 -3.42
C ASP A 41 -0.92 -2.07 -2.14
N ILE A 42 -1.78 -3.08 -1.89
CA ILE A 42 -2.51 -3.22 -0.61
C ILE A 42 -1.51 -3.49 0.53
N GLY A 43 -0.54 -4.39 0.33
CA GLY A 43 0.49 -4.70 1.32
C GLY A 43 1.35 -3.48 1.67
N ALA A 44 1.73 -2.70 0.67
CA ALA A 44 2.40 -1.40 0.86
C ALA A 44 1.50 -0.42 1.63
N THR A 45 0.21 -0.34 1.31
CA THR A 45 -0.75 0.49 2.07
C THR A 45 -0.82 0.07 3.54
N LEU A 46 -0.82 -1.23 3.83
CA LEU A 46 -0.80 -1.71 5.22
C LEU A 46 0.49 -1.30 5.96
N ALA A 47 1.64 -1.49 5.33
CA ALA A 47 2.95 -1.28 5.97
C ALA A 47 3.39 0.20 6.03
N ASP A 48 3.21 0.96 4.95
CA ASP A 48 3.69 2.33 4.83
C ASP A 48 2.67 3.36 5.35
N ASP A 49 1.37 3.01 5.37
CA ASP A 49 0.30 3.96 5.67
C ASP A 49 -0.45 3.61 6.96
N LEU A 50 -1.01 2.40 7.08
CA LEU A 50 -1.79 2.01 8.26
C LEU A 50 -0.91 1.88 9.51
N VAL A 51 0.18 1.11 9.42
CA VAL A 51 1.04 0.84 10.59
C VAL A 51 1.58 2.13 11.21
N PRO A 52 2.17 3.09 10.47
CA PRO A 52 2.68 4.32 11.06
C PRO A 52 1.59 5.18 11.71
N VAL A 53 0.40 5.29 11.09
CA VAL A 53 -0.71 6.06 11.67
C VAL A 53 -1.18 5.43 12.98
N VAL A 54 -1.27 4.10 13.03
CA VAL A 54 -1.67 3.36 14.24
C VAL A 54 -0.60 3.45 15.34
N GLU A 55 0.68 3.38 14.98
CA GLU A 55 1.80 3.58 15.93
C GLU A 55 1.81 5.01 16.50
N ASP A 56 1.61 6.02 15.66
CA ASP A 56 1.50 7.42 16.09
C ASP A 56 0.25 7.63 16.98
N ALA A 57 -0.88 7.01 16.66
CA ALA A 57 -2.09 7.02 17.49
C ALA A 57 -1.85 6.38 18.86
N ASN A 58 -1.08 5.29 18.89
CA ASN A 58 -0.64 4.62 20.11
C ASN A 58 0.29 5.53 20.95
N ASP A 59 1.27 6.19 20.34
CA ASP A 59 2.15 7.14 21.04
C ASP A 59 1.36 8.33 21.63
N LEU A 60 0.42 8.91 20.86
CA LEU A 60 -0.50 9.94 21.35
C LEU A 60 -1.34 9.43 22.52
N SER A 61 -1.86 8.20 22.43
CA SER A 61 -2.65 7.57 23.49
C SER A 61 -1.83 7.30 24.76
N VAL A 62 -0.57 6.88 24.62
CA VAL A 62 0.35 6.68 25.76
C VAL A 62 0.66 8.03 26.43
N LYS A 63 0.98 9.06 25.65
CA LYS A 63 1.22 10.43 26.16
C LYS A 63 0.01 10.96 26.92
N ALA A 64 -1.19 10.77 26.36
CA ALA A 64 -2.46 11.12 26.97
C ALA A 64 -2.75 10.38 28.29
N SER A 65 -2.36 9.12 28.37
CA SER A 65 -2.60 8.27 29.54
C SER A 65 -1.63 8.48 30.69
N SER A 66 -0.56 9.27 30.52
CA SER A 66 0.52 9.35 31.50
C SER A 66 0.19 10.21 32.73
N ASP A 67 0.33 9.57 33.89
CA ASP A 67 0.15 10.07 35.26
C ASP A 67 1.35 10.97 35.70
N GLY A 68 1.65 12.04 34.95
CA GLY A 68 2.60 13.08 35.37
C GLY A 68 4.08 12.88 35.01
N ARG A 69 4.43 12.19 33.92
CA ARG A 69 5.82 12.17 33.40
C ARG A 69 5.98 13.15 32.22
N THR A 70 6.42 14.38 32.54
CA THR A 70 7.11 15.37 31.68
C THR A 70 6.54 15.74 30.30
N TYR A 71 5.41 15.21 29.88
CA TYR A 71 4.73 15.60 28.64
C TYR A 71 3.42 16.29 28.97
N GLU A 72 3.06 17.29 28.17
CA GLU A 72 1.85 18.09 28.31
C GLU A 72 0.63 17.15 28.30
N VAL A 73 0.04 16.87 29.48
CA VAL A 73 -1.20 16.11 29.59
C VAL A 73 -2.25 16.88 28.81
N LYS A 74 -2.73 16.28 27.72
CA LYS A 74 -3.74 16.89 26.86
C LYS A 74 -5.09 16.85 27.57
N ALA A 75 -5.78 17.98 27.61
CA ALA A 75 -7.04 18.14 28.29
C ALA A 75 -8.15 17.37 27.54
N CYS A 76 -9.05 16.77 28.31
CA CYS A 76 -10.21 16.08 27.77
C CYS A 76 -11.14 17.06 27.03
N GLY A 77 -11.69 16.63 25.90
CA GLY A 77 -12.64 17.41 25.09
C GLY A 77 -12.05 18.64 24.41
N VAL A 78 -10.72 18.77 24.39
CA VAL A 78 -10.01 19.82 23.66
C VAL A 78 -9.47 19.23 22.36
N ASP A 79 -9.72 19.94 21.27
CA ASP A 79 -9.17 19.59 19.96
C ASP A 79 -7.71 20.02 19.89
N TYR A 80 -6.86 19.11 19.44
CA TYR A 80 -5.45 19.34 19.20
C TYR A 80 -5.13 19.05 17.75
N ASP A 81 -4.23 19.83 17.17
CA ASP A 81 -3.66 19.56 15.87
C ASP A 81 -2.14 19.57 15.91
N THR A 82 -1.54 18.92 14.92
CA THR A 82 -0.12 19.02 14.65
C THR A 82 0.15 18.72 13.19
N THR A 83 1.13 19.43 12.63
CA THR A 83 1.66 19.15 11.30
C THR A 83 3.17 19.00 11.38
N PHE A 84 3.69 17.95 10.76
CA PHE A 84 5.12 17.73 10.65
C PHE A 84 5.45 17.09 9.31
N SER A 85 6.69 17.27 8.86
CA SER A 85 7.18 16.63 7.64
C SER A 85 8.32 15.69 7.98
N ARG A 86 8.35 14.54 7.31
CA ARG A 86 9.48 13.60 7.34
C ARG A 86 10.11 13.59 5.96
N SER A 87 11.43 13.62 5.90
CA SER A 87 12.17 13.42 4.66
C SER A 87 13.33 12.46 4.87
N TYR A 88 13.60 11.67 3.85
CA TYR A 88 14.72 10.74 3.80
C TYR A 88 15.43 10.92 2.46
N SER A 89 16.75 10.92 2.49
CA SER A 89 17.58 10.96 1.30
C SER A 89 18.70 9.94 1.44
N GLY A 90 18.52 8.80 0.77
CA GLY A 90 19.50 7.73 0.68
C GLY A 90 20.03 7.61 -0.75
N VAL A 91 21.00 6.71 -0.93
CA VAL A 91 21.65 6.48 -2.23
C VAL A 91 20.66 5.97 -3.29
N TYR A 92 19.67 5.16 -2.89
CA TYR A 92 18.74 4.49 -3.81
C TYR A 92 17.29 4.95 -3.70
N VAL A 93 16.95 5.69 -2.64
CA VAL A 93 15.58 6.14 -2.39
C VAL A 93 15.60 7.49 -1.71
N THR A 94 14.76 8.38 -2.21
CA THR A 94 14.37 9.62 -1.53
C THR A 94 12.90 9.55 -1.21
N SER A 95 12.50 10.11 -0.08
CA SER A 95 11.09 10.27 0.26
C SER A 95 10.87 11.55 1.03
N GLN A 96 9.68 12.10 0.86
CA GLN A 96 9.18 13.21 1.64
C GLN A 96 7.69 13.01 1.87
N ALA A 97 7.23 13.28 3.08
CA ALA A 97 5.81 13.27 3.40
C ALA A 97 5.52 14.35 4.43
N THR A 98 4.36 15.00 4.29
CA THR A 98 3.80 15.89 5.30
C THR A 98 2.61 15.18 5.92
N PHE A 99 2.56 15.16 7.24
CA PHE A 99 1.51 14.56 8.04
C PHE A 99 0.79 15.67 8.81
N THR A 100 -0.53 15.61 8.83
CA THR A 100 -1.40 16.49 9.61
C THR A 100 -2.32 15.62 10.43
N TYR A 101 -2.25 15.77 11.75
CA TYR A 101 -3.12 15.08 12.70
C TYR A 101 -4.01 16.09 13.40
N ALA A 102 -5.30 15.76 13.50
CA ALA A 102 -6.24 16.40 14.41
C ALA A 102 -6.76 15.32 15.36
N TYR A 103 -6.74 15.58 16.67
CA TYR A 103 -7.12 14.57 17.64
C TYR A 103 -7.76 15.16 18.89
N GLN A 104 -8.64 14.38 19.50
CA GLN A 104 -9.33 14.73 20.73
C GLN A 104 -9.35 13.55 21.69
N LEU A 105 -9.02 13.80 22.95
CA LEU A 105 -9.20 12.84 24.03
C LEU A 105 -10.60 12.96 24.63
N VAL A 106 -11.34 11.85 24.60
CA VAL A 106 -12.60 11.71 25.33
C VAL A 106 -12.32 11.00 26.65
N CYS A 107 -12.89 11.53 27.72
CA CYS A 107 -12.66 11.03 29.08
C CYS A 107 -13.95 10.68 29.78
N ASN A 108 -13.90 9.68 30.65
CA ASN A 108 -14.93 9.40 31.65
C ASN A 108 -14.50 10.05 32.96
N GLY A 109 -15.03 11.25 33.23
CA GLY A 109 -14.51 12.10 34.30
C GLY A 109 -13.08 12.53 33.99
N ALA A 110 -12.14 12.24 34.90
CA ALA A 110 -10.73 12.59 34.72
C ALA A 110 -9.90 11.50 34.01
N ILE A 111 -10.51 10.37 33.63
CA ILE A 111 -9.80 9.22 33.07
C ILE A 111 -9.99 9.18 31.55
N PRO A 112 -8.92 9.26 30.74
CA PRO A 112 -9.01 9.10 29.29
C PRO A 112 -9.60 7.74 28.90
N SER A 113 -10.64 7.73 28.08
CA SER A 113 -11.29 6.52 27.59
C SER A 113 -10.98 6.26 26.12
N THR A 114 -11.03 7.31 25.31
CA THR A 114 -10.98 7.24 23.84
C THR A 114 -10.10 8.35 23.28
N LEU A 115 -9.36 8.06 22.22
CA LEU A 115 -8.71 9.05 21.36
C LEU A 115 -9.40 8.97 19.99
N ASN A 116 -10.00 10.08 19.57
CA ASN A 116 -10.44 10.27 18.19
C ASN A 116 -9.28 10.91 17.45
N LEU A 117 -8.88 10.31 16.32
CA LEU A 117 -7.77 10.77 15.49
C LEU A 117 -8.23 10.89 14.04
N GLU A 118 -8.10 12.07 13.49
CA GLU A 118 -8.12 12.31 12.06
C GLU A 118 -6.68 12.52 11.61
N ALA A 119 -6.23 11.73 10.65
CA ALA A 119 -4.89 11.85 10.10
C ALA A 119 -4.94 11.97 8.59
N SER A 120 -4.19 12.91 8.06
CA SER A 120 -3.96 13.04 6.63
C SER A 120 -2.47 13.17 6.34
N SER A 121 -2.06 12.67 5.18
CA SER A 121 -0.71 12.92 4.70
C SER A 121 -0.67 13.01 3.18
N SER A 122 0.39 13.63 2.69
CA SER A 122 0.75 13.56 1.28
C SER A 122 2.25 13.51 1.13
N GLY A 123 2.71 12.74 0.15
CA GLY A 123 4.12 12.49 0.00
C GLY A 123 4.51 11.94 -1.36
N THR A 124 5.82 11.91 -1.56
CA THR A 124 6.47 11.33 -2.71
C THR A 124 7.59 10.42 -2.25
N ARG A 125 7.79 9.33 -2.98
CA ARG A 125 8.93 8.42 -2.83
C ARG A 125 9.48 8.12 -4.20
N THR A 126 10.75 8.43 -4.40
CA THR A 126 11.47 8.22 -5.65
C THR A 126 12.59 7.23 -5.42
N THR A 127 12.65 6.22 -6.27
CA THR A 127 13.77 5.30 -6.45
C THR A 127 14.43 5.58 -7.80
N GLU A 128 15.50 4.88 -8.14
CA GLU A 128 16.13 4.98 -9.47
C GLU A 128 15.15 4.69 -10.63
N ARG A 129 14.15 3.83 -10.40
CA ARG A 129 13.28 3.31 -11.48
C ARG A 129 11.82 3.74 -11.37
N LEU A 130 11.38 4.16 -10.18
CA LEU A 130 9.98 4.43 -9.88
C LEU A 130 9.85 5.71 -9.06
N THR A 131 8.91 6.56 -9.43
CA THR A 131 8.37 7.60 -8.55
C THR A 131 6.96 7.22 -8.18
N SER A 132 6.69 7.23 -6.88
CA SER A 132 5.36 7.10 -6.31
C SER A 132 4.99 8.39 -5.62
N GLN A 133 3.74 8.80 -5.77
CA GLN A 133 3.15 9.87 -4.98
C GLN A 133 1.83 9.37 -4.43
N GLY A 134 1.44 9.88 -3.28
CA GLY A 134 0.15 9.53 -2.72
C GLY A 134 -0.28 10.47 -1.62
N SER A 135 -1.54 10.31 -1.25
CA SER A 135 -2.15 10.94 -0.11
C SER A 135 -2.98 9.93 0.65
N ILE A 136 -3.02 10.12 1.95
CA ILE A 136 -3.77 9.30 2.88
C ILE A 136 -4.72 10.21 3.64
N THR A 137 -5.92 9.72 3.92
CA THR A 137 -6.83 10.27 4.93
C THR A 137 -7.31 9.13 5.80
N SER A 138 -7.46 9.36 7.09
CA SER A 138 -7.95 8.36 8.02
C SER A 138 -8.72 8.99 9.16
N GLU A 139 -9.72 8.25 9.64
CA GLU A 139 -10.53 8.56 10.80
C GLU A 139 -10.49 7.34 11.71
N LEU A 140 -9.76 7.44 12.82
CA LEU A 140 -9.52 6.35 13.75
C LEU A 140 -10.09 6.68 15.13
N ILE A 141 -10.70 5.67 15.74
CA ILE A 141 -11.17 5.67 17.12
C ILE A 141 -10.32 4.66 17.88
N VAL A 142 -9.51 5.15 18.81
CA VAL A 142 -8.67 4.33 19.68
C VAL A 142 -9.30 4.25 21.06
N THR A 143 -9.62 3.05 21.50
CA THR A 143 -10.12 2.76 22.85
C THR A 143 -9.06 2.04 23.68
N GLY A 144 -9.32 1.87 24.98
CA GLY A 144 -8.32 1.31 25.90
C GLY A 144 -7.24 2.32 26.28
N VAL A 145 -7.50 3.63 26.13
CA VAL A 145 -6.53 4.69 26.43
C VAL A 145 -6.14 4.72 27.91
N GLN A 146 -7.10 4.44 28.80
CA GLN A 146 -6.92 4.42 30.25
C GLN A 146 -5.67 3.66 30.73
N PRO A 147 -5.00 4.12 31.81
CA PRO A 147 -3.75 3.53 32.31
C PRO A 147 -3.86 2.05 32.69
N SER A 148 -5.04 1.60 33.12
CA SER A 148 -5.29 0.22 33.54
C SER A 148 -5.43 -0.77 32.38
N SER A 149 -5.61 -0.30 31.14
CA SER A 149 -5.71 -1.18 29.97
C SER A 149 -4.33 -1.68 29.53
N THR A 150 -4.24 -2.95 29.18
CA THR A 150 -3.02 -3.58 28.64
C THR A 150 -2.91 -3.50 27.12
N SER A 151 -4.01 -3.12 26.45
CA SER A 151 -4.07 -2.97 24.99
C SER A 151 -4.81 -1.70 24.59
N PHE A 152 -4.57 -1.29 23.34
CA PHE A 152 -5.41 -0.37 22.60
C PHE A 152 -6.23 -1.16 21.58
N VAL A 153 -7.43 -0.68 21.27
CA VAL A 153 -8.26 -1.23 20.19
C VAL A 153 -8.62 -0.09 19.25
N VAL A 154 -8.24 -0.23 17.98
CA VAL A 154 -8.41 0.74 16.92
C VAL A 154 -9.52 0.28 15.97
N ASN A 155 -10.46 1.17 15.71
CA ASN A 155 -11.51 1.03 14.71
C ASN A 155 -11.50 2.27 13.82
N GLY A 156 -11.90 2.15 12.56
CA GLY A 156 -12.01 3.33 11.71
C GLY A 156 -11.83 3.05 10.22
N GLU A 157 -11.52 4.11 9.49
CA GLU A 157 -11.27 4.03 8.05
C GLU A 157 -9.93 4.67 7.69
N LEU A 158 -9.30 4.13 6.64
CA LEU A 158 -8.14 4.72 6.00
C LEU A 158 -8.35 4.66 4.49
N SER A 159 -8.19 5.79 3.82
CA SER A 159 -8.22 5.90 2.37
C SER A 159 -6.88 6.38 1.86
N ARG A 160 -6.37 5.71 0.85
CA ARG A 160 -5.14 6.05 0.15
C ARG A 160 -5.46 6.26 -1.31
N THR A 161 -4.98 7.36 -1.88
CA THR A 161 -4.93 7.57 -3.32
C THR A 161 -3.48 7.77 -3.73
N GLY A 162 -3.02 7.04 -4.73
CA GLY A 162 -1.65 7.09 -5.18
C GLY A 162 -1.50 6.95 -6.68
N SER A 163 -0.30 7.28 -7.14
CA SER A 163 0.13 6.94 -8.49
C SER A 163 1.56 6.45 -8.45
N VAL A 164 1.83 5.41 -9.23
CA VAL A 164 3.17 4.89 -9.48
C VAL A 164 3.52 5.21 -10.93
N THR A 165 4.69 5.78 -11.13
CA THR A 165 5.23 6.13 -12.44
C THR A 165 6.64 5.56 -12.57
N GLY A 166 6.81 4.60 -13.46
CA GLY A 166 8.10 4.07 -13.89
C GLY A 166 8.35 4.29 -15.38
N GLU A 167 9.51 3.84 -15.86
CA GLU A 167 9.89 3.95 -17.28
C GLU A 167 8.91 3.25 -18.24
N ASN A 168 8.34 2.11 -17.81
CA ASN A 168 7.54 1.24 -18.69
C ASN A 168 6.11 0.97 -18.18
N LYS A 169 5.73 1.55 -17.05
CA LYS A 169 4.43 1.30 -16.40
C LYS A 169 4.03 2.50 -15.56
N SER A 170 2.81 2.98 -15.76
CA SER A 170 2.20 3.98 -14.88
C SER A 170 0.76 3.61 -14.59
N PHE A 171 0.42 3.61 -13.30
CA PHE A 171 -0.94 3.39 -12.87
C PHE A 171 -1.27 4.25 -11.66
N ASN A 172 -2.54 4.60 -11.54
CA ASN A 172 -3.13 5.20 -10.37
C ASN A 172 -3.82 4.10 -9.56
N SER A 173 -3.85 4.26 -8.25
CA SER A 173 -4.60 3.38 -7.37
C SER A 173 -5.31 4.14 -6.26
N THR A 174 -6.43 3.58 -5.84
CA THR A 174 -7.16 3.97 -4.63
C THR A 174 -7.41 2.73 -3.80
N SER A 175 -7.09 2.80 -2.51
CA SER A 175 -7.35 1.75 -1.53
C SER A 175 -8.14 2.36 -0.37
N GLN A 176 -9.31 1.80 -0.05
CA GLN A 176 -10.05 2.14 1.16
C GLN A 176 -10.10 0.93 2.09
N LEU A 177 -9.65 1.14 3.32
CA LEU A 177 -9.60 0.16 4.39
C LEU A 177 -10.64 0.53 5.43
N THR A 178 -11.46 -0.43 5.82
CA THR A 178 -12.30 -0.36 7.03
C THR A 178 -11.71 -1.29 8.06
N ILE A 179 -11.25 -0.71 9.18
CA ILE A 179 -10.51 -1.40 10.25
C ILE A 179 -11.47 -1.75 11.37
N THR A 180 -11.41 -2.99 11.84
CA THR A 180 -12.27 -3.50 12.91
C THR A 180 -11.44 -4.24 13.95
N ASP A 181 -11.56 -3.80 15.19
CA ASP A 181 -10.94 -4.37 16.39
C ASP A 181 -9.43 -4.62 16.27
N LEU A 182 -8.72 -3.71 15.60
CA LEU A 182 -7.27 -3.77 15.49
C LEU A 182 -6.63 -3.53 16.85
N THR A 183 -6.10 -4.59 17.43
CA THR A 183 -5.62 -4.61 18.81
C THR A 183 -4.11 -4.43 18.83
N LEU A 184 -3.63 -3.50 19.65
CA LEU A 184 -2.22 -3.24 19.91
C LEU A 184 -1.89 -3.49 21.37
N THR A 185 -0.75 -4.13 21.62
CA THR A 185 -0.28 -4.36 23.00
C THR A 185 0.48 -3.14 23.49
N LYS A 186 0.10 -2.53 24.63
CA LYS A 186 0.77 -1.29 25.12
C LYS A 186 2.26 -1.47 25.41
N SER A 187 2.65 -2.64 25.90
CA SER A 187 4.04 -2.91 26.31
C SER A 187 5.00 -3.08 25.15
N THR A 188 4.52 -3.62 24.02
CA THR A 188 5.34 -3.84 22.81
C THR A 188 5.06 -2.85 21.70
N GLN A 189 3.93 -2.13 21.79
CA GLN A 189 3.41 -1.23 20.76
C GLN A 189 3.19 -1.91 19.40
N GLN A 190 3.01 -3.23 19.39
CA GLN A 190 2.82 -4.02 18.18
C GLN A 190 1.36 -4.38 18.01
N ILE A 191 0.94 -4.45 16.73
CA ILE A 191 -0.32 -5.08 16.33
C ILE A 191 -0.29 -6.54 16.79
N ALA A 192 -1.33 -6.95 17.49
CA ALA A 192 -1.51 -8.30 18.02
C ALA A 192 -2.58 -9.07 17.25
N SER A 193 -3.67 -8.41 16.86
CA SER A 193 -4.80 -9.03 16.15
C SER A 193 -5.71 -7.98 15.53
N GLY A 194 -6.72 -8.41 14.78
CA GLY A 194 -7.78 -7.57 14.24
C GLY A 194 -8.12 -7.95 12.81
N THR A 195 -9.03 -7.20 12.21
CA THR A 195 -9.40 -7.39 10.81
C THR A 195 -9.54 -6.07 10.07
N ALA A 196 -9.42 -6.11 8.75
CA ALA A 196 -9.85 -5.02 7.90
C ALA A 196 -10.49 -5.53 6.61
N THR A 197 -11.38 -4.76 6.01
CA THR A 197 -11.84 -4.96 4.63
C THR A 197 -11.24 -3.91 3.73
N VAL A 198 -10.86 -4.30 2.51
CA VAL A 198 -10.22 -3.41 1.54
C VAL A 198 -11.06 -3.36 0.28
N THR A 199 -11.34 -2.14 -0.20
CA THR A 199 -11.74 -1.91 -1.59
C THR A 199 -10.57 -1.27 -2.34
N TYR A 200 -10.23 -1.86 -3.48
CA TYR A 200 -9.12 -1.44 -4.32
C TYR A 200 -9.64 -1.07 -5.71
N ALA A 201 -9.12 0.02 -6.26
CA ALA A 201 -9.29 0.40 -7.65
C ALA A 201 -7.93 0.77 -8.24
N GLY A 202 -7.59 0.20 -9.39
CA GLY A 202 -6.35 0.50 -10.11
C GLY A 202 -6.64 0.86 -11.57
N SER A 203 -5.96 1.86 -12.11
CA SER A 203 -6.11 2.26 -13.51
C SER A 203 -4.77 2.55 -14.16
N THR A 204 -4.51 1.95 -15.33
CA THR A 204 -3.26 2.16 -16.08
C THR A 204 -3.37 3.36 -17.02
N SER A 205 -2.24 3.89 -17.46
CA SER A 205 -2.20 4.98 -18.45
C SER A 205 -2.84 4.62 -19.79
N ALA A 206 -2.98 3.32 -20.10
CA ALA A 206 -3.66 2.82 -21.29
C ALA A 206 -5.20 2.86 -21.19
N GLY A 207 -5.76 3.24 -20.03
CA GLY A 207 -7.20 3.36 -19.81
C GLY A 207 -7.86 2.10 -19.21
N ASN A 208 -7.09 1.03 -18.99
CA ASN A 208 -7.59 -0.18 -18.35
C ASN A 208 -7.80 0.06 -16.86
N SER A 209 -8.94 -0.37 -16.32
CA SER A 209 -9.28 -0.22 -14.91
C SER A 209 -9.73 -1.55 -14.30
N VAL A 210 -9.37 -1.76 -13.04
CA VAL A 210 -9.77 -2.94 -12.26
C VAL A 210 -10.26 -2.50 -10.90
N SER A 211 -11.20 -3.26 -10.34
CA SER A 211 -11.60 -3.13 -8.94
C SER A 211 -11.56 -4.49 -8.26
N ARG A 212 -11.08 -4.50 -7.03
CA ARG A 212 -10.93 -5.71 -6.21
C ARG A 212 -11.40 -5.43 -4.79
N THR A 213 -11.87 -6.47 -4.14
CA THR A 213 -12.17 -6.47 -2.71
C THR A 213 -11.34 -7.52 -2.01
N ALA A 214 -10.94 -7.24 -0.78
CA ALA A 214 -10.13 -8.15 0.02
C ALA A 214 -10.48 -8.07 1.50
N SER A 215 -10.16 -9.12 2.24
CA SER A 215 -10.15 -9.15 3.71
C SER A 215 -8.72 -9.30 4.21
N VAL A 216 -8.41 -8.61 5.30
CA VAL A 216 -7.13 -8.66 5.99
C VAL A 216 -7.36 -9.18 7.40
N THR A 217 -6.59 -10.20 7.80
CA THR A 217 -6.53 -10.70 9.18
C THR A 217 -5.15 -10.41 9.73
N PHE A 218 -5.07 -9.61 10.79
CA PHE A 218 -3.80 -9.30 11.45
C PHE A 218 -3.42 -10.46 12.39
N LEU A 219 -2.23 -11.01 12.21
CA LEU A 219 -1.78 -12.24 12.89
C LEU A 219 -0.87 -11.97 14.10
N GLY A 220 -0.48 -10.71 14.28
CA GLY A 220 0.60 -10.33 15.20
C GLY A 220 1.98 -10.54 14.56
N GLY A 221 3.05 -10.30 15.31
CA GLY A 221 4.42 -10.57 14.83
C GLY A 221 4.87 -9.75 13.61
N ASN A 222 4.16 -8.66 13.27
CA ASN A 222 4.28 -7.89 12.03
C ASN A 222 3.82 -8.65 10.78
N GLU A 223 2.85 -9.54 10.90
CA GLU A 223 2.27 -10.28 9.79
C GLU A 223 0.75 -10.06 9.68
N ALA A 224 0.26 -10.06 8.45
CA ALA A 224 -1.16 -10.07 8.14
C ALA A 224 -1.43 -11.02 6.96
N GLU A 225 -2.55 -11.74 7.01
CA GLU A 225 -3.07 -12.50 5.89
C GLU A 225 -4.03 -11.62 5.08
N LEU A 226 -3.76 -11.46 3.79
CA LEU A 226 -4.63 -10.80 2.82
C LEU A 226 -5.30 -11.86 1.95
N THR A 227 -6.63 -11.88 1.93
CA THR A 227 -7.42 -12.76 1.06
C THR A 227 -8.20 -11.91 0.06
N LEU A 228 -7.91 -12.06 -1.23
CA LEU A 228 -8.67 -11.45 -2.30
C LEU A 228 -10.03 -12.17 -2.46
N ASN A 229 -11.04 -11.48 -2.99
CA ASN A 229 -12.35 -12.08 -3.25
C ASN A 229 -12.32 -13.24 -4.27
N SER A 230 -11.23 -13.38 -5.04
CA SER A 230 -10.99 -14.56 -5.89
C SER A 230 -10.62 -15.81 -5.11
N GLY A 231 -10.34 -15.68 -3.80
CA GLY A 231 -9.88 -16.76 -2.93
C GLY A 231 -8.37 -16.86 -2.80
N ARG A 232 -7.59 -16.11 -3.59
CA ARG A 232 -6.13 -16.07 -3.48
C ARG A 232 -5.70 -15.40 -2.17
N LYS A 233 -4.68 -15.98 -1.54
CA LYS A 233 -4.18 -15.55 -0.24
C LYS A 233 -2.72 -15.12 -0.32
N PHE A 234 -2.39 -14.13 0.48
CA PHE A 234 -1.05 -13.58 0.57
C PHE A 234 -0.71 -13.31 2.02
N LEU A 235 0.54 -13.59 2.38
CA LEU A 235 1.14 -13.14 3.62
C LEU A 235 1.81 -11.78 3.39
N VAL A 236 1.48 -10.79 4.20
CA VAL A 236 2.01 -9.43 4.15
C VAL A 236 2.89 -9.20 5.36
N ASN A 237 4.14 -8.79 5.14
CA ASN A 237 5.00 -8.28 6.20
C ASN A 237 4.67 -6.81 6.48
N LEU A 238 4.07 -6.54 7.64
CA LEU A 238 3.61 -5.21 8.05
C LEU A 238 4.73 -4.19 8.29
N ARG A 239 5.99 -4.62 8.32
CA ARG A 239 7.14 -3.72 8.47
C ARG A 239 7.79 -3.34 7.14
N THR A 240 7.75 -4.23 6.15
CA THR A 240 8.42 -4.03 4.86
C THR A 240 7.46 -3.83 3.70
N GLY A 241 6.18 -4.18 3.86
CA GLY A 241 5.20 -4.23 2.77
C GLY A 241 5.40 -5.40 1.81
N GLU A 242 6.34 -6.30 2.09
CA GLU A 242 6.61 -7.47 1.27
C GLU A 242 5.41 -8.44 1.28
N VAL A 243 5.05 -8.94 0.11
CA VAL A 243 3.88 -9.79 -0.10
C VAL A 243 4.35 -11.13 -0.68
N THR A 244 3.94 -12.23 -0.05
CA THR A 244 4.22 -13.59 -0.52
C THR A 244 2.90 -14.32 -0.72
N GLU A 245 2.67 -14.88 -1.90
CA GLU A 245 1.50 -15.73 -2.15
C GLU A 245 1.61 -17.02 -1.33
N ILE A 246 0.50 -17.42 -0.70
CA ILE A 246 0.42 -18.66 0.08
C ILE A 246 -0.61 -19.59 -0.56
N GLU A 247 -0.20 -20.83 -0.80
CA GLU A 247 -1.08 -21.90 -1.28
C GLU A 247 -1.75 -22.58 -0.06
N ASP A 248 -3.03 -22.93 -0.21
CA ASP A 248 -3.78 -23.72 0.78
C ASP A 248 -3.29 -25.18 0.87
#